data_AF-A0A9E6DUK0-F1
#
_entry.id   AF-A0A9E6DUK0-F1
#
_cell.length_a   1.000
_cell.length_b   1.000
_cell.length_c   1.000
_cell.angle_alpha   90.00
_cell.angle_beta   90.00
_cell.angle_gamma   90.00
#
_symmetry.space_group_name_H-M   'P 1'
#
loop_
_entity.id
_entity.type
_entity.pdbx_description
1 polymer ?
#
loop_
_entity_poly.entity_id
_entity_poly.type
_entity_poly.pdbx_seq_one_letter_code
_entity_poly.pdbx_strand_id
1 'polypeptide(L)'
;MFGLAQLYQLRGRVGRSKTRAYALFTLPTHGKISVNAEKRLNVLQSLDSLGAGFTLASHDLDIRGAGNLLGDEQSGHVREVGFELYQNMLEEAIASLNSGDLAVEVDEKWTSEINIGIPVLIPDNYVTDLDLRLGLYRRLSGFDNKQSISDFAMELTDRFGKRPLEVDYLLKIMKIKLLCRIANIDKVDAGPKGLTIRFRKNNFANPSGLLELIAQSRGRVKLRTDQRIFVAEGMPHEKDRLRVCNEFIEKLIQLLPDALKENV
;
A
#
# COMPACT_ATOMS: atom_id res chain seq x y z
N MET A 1 -23.38 -24.33 12.24
CA MET A 1 -22.29 -23.49 12.79
C MET A 1 -22.33 -22.15 12.08
N PHE A 2 -22.35 -21.01 12.78
CA PHE A 2 -22.43 -19.69 12.13
C PHE A 2 -21.08 -19.25 11.54
N GLY A 3 -21.11 -18.70 10.33
CA GLY A 3 -19.97 -18.02 9.72
C GLY A 3 -19.78 -16.60 10.28
N LEU A 4 -18.57 -16.06 10.15
CA LEU A 4 -18.24 -14.72 10.65
C LEU A 4 -19.15 -13.65 10.01
N ALA A 5 -19.38 -13.74 8.70
CA ALA A 5 -20.27 -12.85 7.96
C ALA A 5 -21.73 -12.89 8.45
N GLN A 6 -22.21 -14.08 8.81
CA GLN A 6 -23.58 -14.27 9.34
C GLN A 6 -23.72 -13.64 10.73
N LEU A 7 -22.73 -13.83 11.60
CA LEU A 7 -22.71 -13.22 12.94
C LEU A 7 -22.66 -11.69 12.85
N TYR A 8 -21.88 -11.15 11.93
CA TYR A 8 -21.81 -9.71 11.68
C TYR A 8 -23.13 -9.14 11.15
N GLN A 9 -23.77 -9.82 10.19
CA GLN A 9 -25.08 -9.43 9.69
C GLN A 9 -26.15 -9.44 10.78
N LEU A 10 -26.12 -10.41 11.69
CA LEU A 10 -27.03 -10.46 12.85
C LEU A 10 -26.81 -9.27 13.79
N ARG A 11 -25.55 -8.92 14.07
CA ARG A 11 -25.21 -7.73 14.86
C ARG A 11 -25.69 -6.44 14.20
N GLY A 12 -25.52 -6.29 12.88
CA GLY A 12 -25.91 -5.09 12.13
C GLY A 12 -27.43 -4.88 11.95
N ARG A 13 -28.25 -5.84 12.36
CA ARG A 13 -29.73 -5.71 12.35
C ARG A 13 -30.28 -5.01 13.59
N VAL A 14 -29.48 -4.81 14.63
CA VAL A 14 -29.86 -4.07 15.85
C VAL A 14 -29.11 -2.73 15.94
N GLY A 15 -29.61 -1.76 16.72
CA GLY A 15 -28.92 -0.48 16.94
C GLY A 15 -29.14 0.59 15.87
N ARG A 16 -30.28 0.56 15.15
CA ARG A 16 -30.67 1.57 14.13
C ARG A 16 -31.38 2.81 14.70
N SER A 17 -31.51 2.92 16.03
CA SER A 17 -32.16 4.03 16.72
C SER A 17 -31.14 4.84 17.54
N LYS A 18 -31.58 5.94 18.15
CA LYS A 18 -30.76 6.73 19.10
C LYS A 18 -30.50 5.99 20.43
N THR A 19 -31.12 4.84 20.64
CA THR A 19 -31.00 4.03 21.86
C THR A 19 -29.93 2.98 21.67
N ARG A 20 -29.05 2.82 22.65
CA ARG A 20 -28.01 1.79 22.61
C ARG A 20 -28.64 0.40 22.55
N ALA A 21 -28.20 -0.41 21.59
CA ALA A 21 -28.61 -1.80 21.44
C ALA A 21 -27.44 -2.74 21.74
N TYR A 22 -27.76 -3.96 22.17
CA TYR A 22 -26.78 -4.99 22.51
C TYR A 22 -27.08 -6.25 21.70
N ALA A 23 -26.04 -6.89 21.18
CA ALA A 23 -26.12 -8.21 20.56
C ALA A 23 -25.31 -9.19 21.42
N LEU A 24 -25.97 -10.20 21.98
CA LEU A 24 -25.37 -11.20 22.86
C LEU A 24 -25.20 -12.51 22.09
N PHE A 25 -23.96 -12.96 21.92
CA PHE A 25 -23.65 -14.29 21.38
C PHE A 25 -23.28 -15.22 22.52
N THR A 26 -24.10 -16.25 22.76
CA THR A 26 -23.88 -17.22 23.83
C THR A 26 -23.25 -18.51 23.28
N LEU A 27 -22.50 -19.19 24.14
CA LEU A 27 -21.84 -20.45 23.84
C LEU A 27 -22.45 -21.57 24.68
N PRO A 28 -22.43 -22.84 24.21
CA PRO A 28 -22.87 -23.97 25.01
C PRO A 28 -22.04 -24.10 26.28
N THR A 29 -22.70 -24.33 27.42
CA THR A 29 -22.06 -24.47 28.74
C THR A 29 -21.11 -25.67 28.82
N HIS A 30 -21.37 -26.70 28.01
CA HIS A 30 -20.53 -27.88 27.88
C HIS A 30 -20.26 -28.18 26.41
N GLY A 31 -19.04 -27.90 25.97
CA GLY A 31 -18.57 -28.15 24.60
C GLY A 31 -17.26 -27.42 24.34
N LYS A 32 -16.28 -28.08 23.73
CA LYS A 32 -15.03 -27.43 23.30
C LYS A 32 -15.33 -26.59 22.05
N ILE A 33 -15.11 -25.29 22.15
CA ILE A 33 -15.13 -24.40 20.98
C ILE A 33 -13.90 -24.75 20.13
N SER A 34 -14.05 -24.81 18.81
CA SER A 34 -12.89 -24.98 17.94
C SER A 34 -12.07 -23.69 17.92
N VAL A 35 -10.75 -23.81 17.74
CA VAL A 35 -9.83 -22.66 17.61
C VAL A 35 -10.31 -21.65 16.55
N ASN A 36 -10.89 -22.15 15.45
CA ASN A 36 -11.45 -21.31 14.39
C ASN A 36 -12.74 -20.57 14.81
N ALA A 37 -13.53 -21.11 15.73
CA ALA A 37 -14.72 -20.45 16.25
C ALA A 37 -14.34 -19.39 17.31
N GLU A 38 -13.34 -19.67 18.13
CA GLU A 38 -12.78 -18.71 19.09
C GLU A 38 -12.17 -17.49 18.38
N LYS A 39 -11.33 -17.72 17.37
CA LYS A 39 -10.80 -16.65 16.51
C LYS A 39 -11.90 -15.79 15.88
N ARG A 40 -12.98 -16.41 15.40
CA ARG A 40 -14.13 -15.70 14.82
C ARG A 40 -14.84 -14.80 15.84
N LEU A 41 -15.03 -15.28 17.07
CA LEU A 41 -15.67 -14.50 18.13
C LEU A 41 -14.80 -13.31 18.56
N ASN A 42 -13.49 -13.50 18.66
CA ASN A 42 -12.54 -12.43 18.98
C ASN A 42 -12.55 -11.33 17.91
N VAL A 43 -12.55 -11.70 16.63
CA VAL A 43 -12.69 -10.74 15.52
C VAL A 43 -14.03 -10.02 15.59
N LEU A 44 -15.12 -10.71 15.89
CA LEU A 44 -16.44 -10.09 15.99
C LEU A 44 -16.54 -9.07 17.14
N GLN A 45 -15.83 -9.33 18.24
CA GLN A 45 -15.76 -8.45 19.41
C GLN A 45 -14.89 -7.20 19.15
N SER A 46 -13.83 -7.29 18.35
CA SER A 46 -12.96 -6.15 18.03
C SER A 46 -13.56 -5.15 17.04
N LEU A 47 -14.68 -5.49 16.41
CA LEU A 47 -15.35 -4.68 15.39
C LEU A 47 -16.30 -3.65 16.03
N ASP A 48 -15.83 -2.75 16.88
CA ASP A 48 -16.71 -1.85 17.65
C ASP A 48 -16.99 -0.48 17.00
N SER A 49 -16.59 -0.27 15.73
CA SER A 49 -16.81 0.99 15.02
C SER A 49 -17.39 0.84 13.60
N LEU A 50 -18.04 1.91 13.15
CA LEU A 50 -18.61 2.08 11.82
C LEU A 50 -17.49 1.91 10.77
N GLY A 51 -17.62 0.93 9.88
CA GLY A 51 -16.56 0.51 8.93
C GLY A 51 -16.20 -0.98 9.00
N ALA A 52 -16.68 -1.68 10.02
CA ALA A 52 -16.42 -3.10 10.30
C ALA A 52 -16.86 -4.13 9.24
N GLY A 53 -17.54 -3.72 8.17
CA GLY A 53 -17.94 -4.61 7.07
C GLY A 53 -16.77 -5.04 6.18
N PHE A 54 -15.67 -4.26 6.18
CA PHE A 54 -14.51 -4.51 5.32
C PHE A 54 -13.47 -5.41 5.97
N THR A 55 -13.18 -5.19 7.26
CA THR A 55 -12.34 -6.08 8.10
C THR A 55 -12.85 -7.52 8.09
N LEU A 56 -14.17 -7.66 8.00
CA LEU A 56 -14.88 -8.92 7.85
C LEU A 56 -14.54 -9.64 6.55
N ALA A 57 -14.48 -8.92 5.41
CA ALA A 57 -14.21 -9.50 4.11
C ALA A 57 -12.76 -9.98 3.99
N SER A 58 -11.79 -9.22 4.49
CA SER A 58 -10.37 -9.60 4.50
C SER A 58 -10.11 -10.81 5.40
N HIS A 59 -10.68 -10.85 6.60
CA HIS A 59 -10.52 -12.01 7.49
C HIS A 59 -11.23 -13.26 6.98
N ASP A 60 -12.36 -13.12 6.29
CA ASP A 60 -13.07 -14.25 5.69
C ASP A 60 -12.30 -14.85 4.51
N LEU A 61 -11.49 -14.04 3.81
CA LEU A 61 -10.54 -14.45 2.78
C LEU A 61 -9.37 -15.27 3.35
N ASP A 62 -8.80 -14.82 4.48
CA ASP A 62 -7.71 -15.51 5.18
C ASP A 62 -8.16 -16.82 5.84
N ILE A 63 -9.34 -16.84 6.46
CA ILE A 63 -9.85 -18.00 7.22
C ILE A 63 -10.26 -19.16 6.30
N ARG A 64 -10.69 -18.88 5.08
CA ARG A 64 -11.10 -19.92 4.12
C ARG A 64 -9.93 -20.62 3.44
N GLY A 65 -8.72 -20.07 3.56
CA GLY A 65 -7.55 -20.51 2.79
C GLY A 65 -7.70 -20.12 1.33
N ALA A 66 -6.63 -19.59 0.72
CA ALA A 66 -6.54 -19.22 -0.68
C ALA A 66 -6.57 -20.44 -1.63
N GLY A 67 -7.60 -21.28 -1.51
CA GLY A 67 -7.81 -22.50 -2.27
C GLY A 67 -8.78 -22.28 -3.41
N ASN A 68 -8.20 -22.05 -4.59
CA ASN A 68 -8.72 -22.44 -5.90
C ASN A 68 -10.05 -21.81 -6.35
N LEU A 69 -10.04 -20.51 -6.68
CA LEU A 69 -11.16 -19.90 -7.40
C LEU A 69 -10.82 -18.89 -8.51
N LEU A 70 -9.55 -18.58 -8.76
CA LEU A 70 -9.14 -17.79 -9.92
C LEU A 70 -7.77 -18.31 -10.39
N GLY A 71 -7.70 -18.70 -11.66
CA GLY A 71 -6.62 -19.49 -12.26
C GLY A 71 -5.20 -18.93 -12.11
N ASP A 72 -4.25 -19.80 -12.45
CA ASP A 72 -2.81 -19.83 -12.16
C ASP A 72 -1.95 -18.58 -12.48
N GLU A 73 -2.51 -17.42 -12.82
CA GLU A 73 -1.70 -16.24 -13.18
C GLU A 73 -1.74 -15.06 -12.18
N GLN A 74 -2.59 -15.09 -11.14
CA GLN A 74 -2.80 -13.91 -10.26
C GLN A 74 -2.73 -14.18 -8.74
N SER A 75 -2.29 -15.36 -8.29
CA SER A 75 -2.10 -15.62 -6.85
C SER A 75 -0.92 -14.82 -6.24
N GLY A 76 0.01 -14.34 -7.08
CA GLY A 76 1.11 -13.47 -6.65
C GLY A 76 0.65 -12.07 -6.19
N HIS A 77 -0.49 -11.59 -6.69
CA HIS A 77 -0.95 -10.22 -6.45
C HIS A 77 -1.55 -10.02 -5.04
N VAL A 78 -2.06 -11.08 -4.40
CA VAL A 78 -2.70 -10.97 -3.07
C VAL A 78 -1.68 -10.70 -1.95
N ARG A 79 -0.40 -11.04 -2.15
CA ARG A 79 0.70 -10.66 -1.24
C ARG A 79 1.21 -9.24 -1.45
N GLU A 80 0.82 -8.58 -2.54
CA GLU A 80 1.35 -7.30 -3.01
C GLU A 80 0.56 -6.08 -2.46
N VAL A 81 -0.65 -6.31 -1.93
CA VAL A 81 -1.69 -5.27 -1.75
C VAL A 81 -1.71 -4.64 -0.34
N GLY A 82 -0.82 -5.02 0.58
CA GLY A 82 -0.86 -4.55 1.97
C GLY A 82 -0.86 -3.02 2.11
N PHE A 83 0.24 -2.36 1.72
CA PHE A 83 0.42 -0.93 1.95
C PHE A 83 -0.51 -0.03 1.11
N GLU A 84 -0.68 -0.31 -0.19
CA GLU A 84 -1.53 0.53 -1.06
C GLU A 84 -3.00 0.45 -0.69
N LEU A 85 -3.49 -0.73 -0.29
CA LEU A 85 -4.84 -0.85 0.25
C LEU A 85 -5.00 -0.05 1.54
N TYR A 86 -4.01 -0.11 2.45
CA TYR A 86 -4.05 0.70 3.67
C TYR A 86 -3.98 2.20 3.39
N GLN A 87 -3.20 2.63 2.40
CA GLN A 87 -3.13 4.02 1.99
C GLN A 87 -4.50 4.51 1.46
N ASN A 88 -5.13 3.75 0.57
CA ASN A 88 -6.47 4.05 0.08
C ASN A 88 -7.50 4.10 1.22
N MET A 89 -7.44 3.15 2.17
CA MET A 89 -8.31 3.16 3.36
C MET A 89 -8.08 4.38 4.25
N LEU A 90 -6.83 4.84 4.38
CA LEU A 90 -6.51 6.02 5.17
C LEU A 90 -7.01 7.30 4.48
N GLU A 91 -6.81 7.41 3.18
CA GLU A 91 -7.30 8.55 2.38
C GLU A 91 -8.83 8.62 2.44
N GLU A 92 -9.54 7.49 2.33
CA GLU A 92 -10.99 7.40 2.47
C GLU A 92 -11.45 7.80 3.89
N ALA A 93 -10.75 7.33 4.93
CA ALA A 93 -11.05 7.70 6.31
C ALA A 93 -10.82 9.20 6.58
N ILE A 94 -9.74 9.80 6.08
CA ILE A 94 -9.45 11.23 6.19
C ILE A 94 -10.48 12.05 5.41
N ALA A 95 -10.83 11.64 4.19
CA ALA A 95 -11.85 12.27 3.38
C ALA A 95 -13.22 12.26 4.08
N SER A 96 -13.55 11.15 4.76
CA SER A 96 -14.80 11.05 5.54
C SER A 96 -14.82 11.98 6.76
N LEU A 97 -13.67 12.23 7.41
CA LEU A 97 -13.55 13.16 8.54
C LEU A 97 -13.62 14.63 8.11
N ASN A 98 -13.06 14.96 6.94
CA ASN A 98 -13.11 16.33 6.40
C ASN A 98 -14.49 16.71 5.82
N SER A 99 -15.42 15.76 5.72
CA SER A 99 -16.82 16.04 5.35
C SER A 99 -17.65 16.64 6.51
N GLY A 100 -17.06 16.80 7.70
CA GLY A 100 -17.62 17.51 8.86
C GLY A 100 -16.82 18.77 9.22
N ASP A 101 -17.33 19.94 8.84
CA ASP A 101 -17.05 21.30 9.36
C ASP A 101 -15.62 21.84 9.44
N LEU A 102 -14.59 21.13 8.97
CA LEU A 102 -13.27 21.72 8.72
C LEU A 102 -12.77 21.21 7.37
N ALA A 103 -13.06 21.96 6.31
CA ALA A 103 -12.38 21.84 5.04
C ALA A 103 -10.91 22.25 5.23
N VAL A 104 -10.11 21.36 5.81
CA VAL A 104 -8.68 21.34 5.53
C VAL A 104 -8.62 21.04 4.04
N GLU A 105 -8.16 22.00 3.24
CA GLU A 105 -7.74 21.71 1.87
C GLU A 105 -6.70 20.60 1.97
N VAL A 106 -7.15 19.36 1.82
CA VAL A 106 -6.28 18.26 1.45
C VAL A 106 -5.91 18.64 0.03
N ASP A 107 -4.81 19.40 -0.09
CA ASP A 107 -4.02 19.45 -1.31
C ASP A 107 -4.06 18.02 -1.85
N GLU A 108 -4.72 17.80 -2.99
CA GLU A 108 -4.86 16.50 -3.64
C GLU A 108 -3.44 16.06 -4.02
N LYS A 109 -2.68 15.62 -3.01
CA LYS A 109 -1.36 15.05 -3.11
C LYS A 109 -1.60 13.67 -3.68
N TRP A 110 -1.79 13.66 -4.99
CA TRP A 110 -1.84 12.45 -5.78
C TRP A 110 -0.60 11.61 -5.47
N THR A 111 -0.79 10.31 -5.41
CA THR A 111 0.24 9.36 -5.04
C THR A 111 0.55 8.47 -6.23
N SER A 112 1.82 8.13 -6.40
CA SER A 112 2.24 7.21 -7.45
C SER A 112 1.91 5.77 -7.05
N GLU A 113 1.33 5.01 -7.97
CA GLU A 113 1.15 3.56 -7.84
C GLU A 113 2.47 2.87 -8.21
N ILE A 114 2.98 1.98 -7.35
CA ILE A 114 4.30 1.34 -7.55
C ILE A 114 4.18 -0.17 -7.37
N ASN A 115 4.12 -0.89 -8.49
CA ASN A 115 4.02 -2.34 -8.55
C ASN A 115 5.40 -2.96 -8.82
N ILE A 116 5.93 -3.73 -7.88
CA ILE A 116 7.29 -4.31 -7.97
C ILE A 116 7.27 -5.83 -7.75
N GLY A 117 6.13 -6.41 -7.35
CA GLY A 117 6.00 -7.84 -7.08
C GLY A 117 6.90 -8.31 -5.93
N ILE A 118 7.07 -7.46 -4.90
CA ILE A 118 7.75 -7.81 -3.66
C ILE A 118 6.84 -7.49 -2.47
N PRO A 119 6.91 -8.24 -1.36
CA PRO A 119 6.16 -7.93 -0.15
C PRO A 119 6.71 -6.66 0.50
N VAL A 120 5.83 -5.68 0.69
CA VAL A 120 6.18 -4.36 1.24
C VAL A 120 5.16 -3.99 2.31
N LEU A 121 5.50 -4.31 3.55
CA LEU A 121 4.63 -4.14 4.72
C LEU A 121 5.44 -4.10 6.00
N ILE A 122 4.81 -3.63 7.08
CA ILE A 122 5.25 -3.80 8.47
C ILE A 122 4.66 -5.13 8.99
N PRO A 123 5.50 -6.14 9.23
CA PRO A 123 5.04 -7.44 9.70
C PRO A 123 4.45 -7.38 11.12
N ASP A 124 3.51 -8.27 11.43
CA ASP A 124 2.94 -8.42 12.77
C ASP A 124 3.97 -8.94 13.79
N ASN A 125 4.93 -9.75 13.34
CA ASN A 125 6.03 -10.22 14.18
C ASN A 125 7.05 -9.13 14.52
N TYR A 126 7.03 -7.99 13.80
CA TYR A 126 7.90 -6.85 14.07
C TYR A 126 7.18 -5.78 14.88
N VAL A 127 5.92 -5.48 14.53
CA VAL A 127 5.04 -4.60 15.31
C VAL A 127 3.74 -5.36 15.58
N THR A 128 3.69 -5.98 16.76
CA THR A 128 2.57 -6.85 17.17
C THR A 128 1.28 -6.08 17.35
N ASP A 129 1.36 -4.90 17.98
CA ASP A 129 0.21 -4.05 18.23
C ASP A 129 -0.32 -3.44 16.92
N LEU A 130 -1.60 -3.70 16.63
CA LEU A 130 -2.24 -3.28 15.39
C LEU A 130 -2.40 -1.76 15.32
N ASP A 131 -2.84 -1.12 16.40
CA ASP A 131 -3.09 0.32 16.43
C ASP A 131 -1.79 1.11 16.24
N LEU A 132 -0.72 0.66 16.87
CA LEU A 132 0.62 1.19 16.70
C LEU A 132 1.09 1.04 15.25
N ARG A 133 0.93 -0.15 14.66
CA ARG A 133 1.30 -0.41 13.26
C ARG A 133 0.52 0.46 12.27
N LEU A 134 -0.77 0.64 12.51
CA LEU A 134 -1.59 1.57 11.74
C LEU A 134 -1.10 3.01 11.92
N GLY A 135 -0.77 3.44 13.14
CA GLY A 135 -0.17 4.74 13.40
C GLY A 135 1.14 4.96 12.63
N LEU A 136 1.99 3.93 12.53
CA LEU A 136 3.23 3.97 11.75
C LEU A 136 2.95 4.17 10.25
N TYR A 137 1.96 3.47 9.69
CA TYR A 137 1.56 3.68 8.29
C TYR A 137 1.03 5.09 8.02
N ARG A 138 0.19 5.64 8.93
CA ARG A 138 -0.32 7.02 8.80
C ARG A 138 0.79 8.06 8.82
N ARG A 139 1.82 7.84 9.65
CA ARG A 139 2.98 8.73 9.68
C ARG A 139 3.77 8.65 8.38
N LEU A 140 3.99 7.43 7.87
CA LEU A 140 4.69 7.21 6.60
C LEU A 140 4.02 7.92 5.43
N SER A 141 2.69 7.85 5.31
CA SER A 141 1.96 8.50 4.20
C SER A 141 2.06 10.04 4.23
N GLY A 142 2.33 10.62 5.40
CA GLY A 142 2.48 12.07 5.57
C GLY A 142 3.87 12.61 5.21
N PHE A 143 4.87 11.75 4.99
CA PHE A 143 6.23 12.21 4.71
C PHE A 143 6.37 12.77 3.30
N ASP A 144 7.01 13.93 3.21
CA ASP A 144 7.22 14.69 1.98
C ASP A 144 8.70 14.88 1.62
N ASN A 145 9.62 14.43 2.49
CA ASN A 145 11.06 14.58 2.28
C ASN A 145 11.85 13.34 2.72
N LYS A 146 13.07 13.20 2.19
CA LYS A 146 13.93 12.02 2.44
C LYS A 146 14.46 11.94 3.87
N GLN A 147 14.59 13.08 4.55
CA GLN A 147 15.10 13.14 5.92
C GLN A 147 14.11 12.51 6.89
N SER A 148 12.82 12.87 6.80
CA SER A 148 11.76 12.29 7.63
C SER A 148 11.66 10.77 7.51
N ILE A 149 11.84 10.22 6.30
CA ILE A 149 11.88 8.76 6.10
C ILE A 149 13.10 8.14 6.79
N SER A 150 14.24 8.82 6.75
CA SER A 150 15.49 8.33 7.36
C SER A 150 15.44 8.39 8.89
N ASP A 151 14.88 9.47 9.45
CA ASP A 151 14.64 9.61 10.89
C ASP A 151 13.66 8.55 11.39
N PHE A 152 12.58 8.33 10.64
CA PHE A 152 11.62 7.28 10.94
C PHE A 152 12.24 5.88 10.89
N ALA A 153 13.16 5.64 9.94
CA ALA A 153 13.88 4.38 9.87
C ALA A 153 14.74 4.13 11.13
N MET A 154 15.40 5.17 11.64
CA MET A 154 16.16 5.11 12.90
C MET A 154 15.23 4.86 14.09
N GLU A 155 14.11 5.60 14.17
CA GLU A 155 13.09 5.40 15.20
C GLU A 155 12.57 3.96 15.23
N LEU A 156 12.25 3.36 14.08
CA LEU A 156 11.81 1.97 14.00
C LEU A 156 12.86 1.02 14.58
N THR A 157 14.13 1.27 14.29
CA THR A 157 15.23 0.41 14.76
C THR A 157 15.44 0.54 16.26
N ASP A 158 15.36 1.76 16.78
CA ASP A 158 15.50 2.05 18.21
C ASP A 158 14.35 1.43 19.03
N ARG A 159 13.12 1.54 18.52
CA ARG A 159 11.91 1.09 19.23
C ARG A 159 11.62 -0.41 19.10
N PHE A 160 11.89 -0.99 17.94
CA PHE A 160 11.46 -2.36 17.60
C PHE A 160 12.62 -3.29 17.25
N GLY A 161 13.86 -2.81 17.28
CA GLY A 161 15.05 -3.58 16.91
C GLY A 161 15.23 -3.72 15.39
N LYS A 162 15.99 -4.74 14.98
CA LYS A 162 16.41 -4.93 13.59
C LYS A 162 15.20 -5.03 12.64
N ARG A 163 15.15 -4.15 11.65
CA ARG A 163 14.09 -4.12 10.63
C ARG A 163 14.11 -5.40 9.77
N PRO A 164 12.94 -6.03 9.53
CA PRO A 164 12.77 -7.03 8.49
C PRO A 164 12.97 -6.45 7.09
N LEU A 165 13.20 -7.33 6.11
CA LEU A 165 13.43 -6.93 4.71
C LEU A 165 12.21 -6.21 4.12
N GLU A 166 11.00 -6.64 4.48
CA GLU A 166 9.73 -6.07 4.06
C GLU A 166 9.60 -4.60 4.49
N VAL A 167 10.12 -4.27 5.68
CA VAL A 167 10.15 -2.89 6.21
C VAL A 167 11.20 -2.05 5.49
N ASP A 168 12.39 -2.61 5.23
CA ASP A 168 13.41 -1.92 4.44
C ASP A 168 12.94 -1.64 3.01
N TYR A 169 12.17 -2.56 2.42
CA TYR A 169 11.52 -2.37 1.12
C TYR A 169 10.42 -1.30 1.17
N LEU A 170 9.62 -1.26 2.24
CA LEU A 170 8.64 -0.20 2.49
C LEU A 170 9.28 1.17 2.49
N LEU A 171 10.35 1.35 3.27
CA LEU A 171 11.07 2.62 3.35
C LEU A 171 11.69 3.02 1.99
N LYS A 172 12.18 2.05 1.21
CA LYS A 172 12.67 2.30 -0.15
C LYS A 172 11.55 2.73 -1.10
N ILE A 173 10.40 2.05 -1.08
CA ILE A 173 9.23 2.47 -1.88
C ILE A 173 8.82 3.89 -1.53
N MET A 174 8.79 4.25 -0.25
CA MET A 174 8.45 5.62 0.16
C MET A 174 9.43 6.66 -0.40
N LYS A 175 10.73 6.35 -0.40
CA LYS A 175 11.73 7.22 -1.04
C LYS A 175 11.49 7.33 -2.56
N ILE A 176 11.19 6.22 -3.22
CA ILE A 176 10.87 6.20 -4.66
C ILE A 176 9.60 7.01 -4.94
N LYS A 177 8.55 6.94 -4.10
CA LYS A 177 7.34 7.75 -4.24
C LYS A 177 7.63 9.25 -4.25
N LEU A 178 8.54 9.72 -3.39
CA LEU A 178 8.99 11.12 -3.42
C LEU A 178 9.66 11.49 -4.75
N LEU A 179 10.53 10.61 -5.25
CA LEU A 179 11.18 10.81 -6.55
C LEU A 179 10.16 10.81 -7.71
N CYS A 180 9.20 9.89 -7.70
CA CYS A 180 8.13 9.84 -8.70
C CYS A 180 7.31 11.13 -8.73
N ARG A 181 7.02 11.72 -7.55
CA ARG A 181 6.30 12.98 -7.46
C ARG A 181 7.05 14.12 -8.16
N ILE A 182 8.37 14.22 -7.92
CA ILE A 182 9.24 15.22 -8.55
C ILE A 182 9.29 15.03 -10.07
N ALA A 183 9.39 13.77 -10.52
CA ALA A 183 9.43 13.41 -11.94
C ALA A 183 8.04 13.39 -12.62
N ASN A 184 6.97 13.74 -11.90
CA ASN A 184 5.59 13.69 -12.37
C ASN A 184 5.16 12.30 -12.91
N ILE A 185 5.58 11.24 -12.23
CA ILE A 185 5.29 9.82 -12.54
C ILE A 185 4.09 9.34 -11.73
N ASP A 186 3.00 8.92 -12.39
CA ASP A 186 1.79 8.41 -11.70
C ASP A 186 1.78 6.90 -11.49
N LYS A 187 2.49 6.13 -12.32
CA LYS A 187 2.55 4.68 -12.19
C LYS A 187 3.90 4.12 -12.60
N VAL A 188 4.37 3.15 -11.82
CA VAL A 188 5.57 2.37 -12.08
C VAL A 188 5.27 0.88 -11.93
N ASP A 189 5.51 0.10 -12.99
CA ASP A 189 5.37 -1.35 -12.99
C ASP A 189 6.73 -2.01 -13.28
N ALA A 190 7.31 -2.72 -12.31
CA ALA A 190 8.57 -3.44 -12.45
C ALA A 190 8.34 -4.96 -12.50
N GLY A 191 8.72 -5.58 -13.61
CA GLY A 191 8.60 -7.02 -13.83
C GLY A 191 9.93 -7.67 -14.23
N PRO A 192 9.95 -8.99 -14.47
CA PRO A 192 11.17 -9.72 -14.80
C PRO A 192 11.84 -9.27 -16.11
N LYS A 193 11.07 -8.68 -17.03
CA LYS A 193 11.56 -8.23 -18.35
C LYS A 193 11.97 -6.77 -18.40
N GLY A 194 11.64 -5.97 -17.38
CA GLY A 194 11.83 -4.53 -17.44
C GLY A 194 10.89 -3.71 -16.56
N LEU A 195 10.98 -2.40 -16.74
CA LEU A 195 10.21 -1.38 -16.05
C LEU A 195 9.25 -0.69 -17.03
N THR A 196 8.01 -0.45 -16.62
CA THR A 196 7.08 0.43 -17.34
C THR A 196 6.77 1.63 -16.46
N ILE A 197 6.86 2.83 -17.03
CA ILE A 197 6.55 4.09 -16.36
C ILE A 197 5.47 4.82 -17.14
N ARG A 198 4.50 5.36 -16.40
CA ARG A 198 3.50 6.29 -16.91
C ARG A 198 3.66 7.64 -16.20
N PHE A 199 3.63 8.71 -16.99
CA PHE A 199 3.66 10.06 -16.47
C PHE A 199 2.25 10.55 -16.20
N ARG A 200 2.07 11.31 -15.13
CA ARG A 200 0.79 11.94 -14.82
C ARG A 200 0.41 12.90 -15.94
N LYS A 201 -0.83 12.78 -16.45
CA LYS A 201 -1.33 13.57 -17.59
C LYS A 201 -0.44 13.43 -18.85
N ASN A 202 0.32 12.33 -18.95
CA ASN A 202 1.31 12.08 -20.00
C ASN A 202 2.32 13.22 -20.21
N ASN A 203 2.68 13.92 -19.13
CA ASN A 203 3.57 15.08 -19.20
C ASN A 203 4.87 14.82 -18.44
N PHE A 204 6.00 15.04 -19.11
CA PHE A 204 7.32 15.05 -18.50
C PHE A 204 7.96 16.42 -18.77
N ALA A 205 8.52 17.06 -17.74
CA ALA A 205 8.91 18.47 -17.81
C ALA A 205 10.01 18.77 -18.85
N ASN A 206 10.85 17.79 -19.20
CA ASN A 206 11.86 17.92 -20.25
C ASN A 206 11.69 16.85 -21.36
N PRO A 207 10.77 17.06 -22.32
CA PRO A 207 10.54 16.12 -23.40
C PRO A 207 11.78 15.88 -24.28
N SER A 208 12.55 16.94 -24.57
CA SER A 208 13.76 16.85 -25.39
C SER A 208 14.82 15.94 -24.76
N GLY A 209 15.12 16.15 -23.47
CA GLY A 209 16.06 15.29 -22.74
C GLY A 209 15.60 13.84 -22.62
N LEU A 210 14.27 13.61 -22.51
CA LEU A 210 13.71 12.26 -22.53
C LEU A 210 13.91 11.58 -23.89
N LEU A 211 13.69 12.29 -25.00
CA LEU A 211 13.92 11.77 -26.35
C LEU A 211 15.40 11.47 -26.60
N GLU A 212 16.30 12.32 -26.13
CA GLU A 212 17.75 12.07 -26.17
C GLU A 212 18.14 10.82 -25.38
N LEU A 213 17.60 10.66 -24.17
CA LEU A 213 17.81 9.45 -23.36
C LEU A 213 17.35 8.20 -24.12
N ILE A 214 16.17 8.25 -24.75
CA ILE A 214 15.64 7.15 -25.56
C ILE A 214 16.58 6.83 -26.73
N ALA A 215 17.02 7.84 -27.47
CA ALA A 215 17.92 7.67 -28.61
C ALA A 215 19.28 7.07 -28.20
N GLN A 216 19.86 7.55 -27.09
CA GLN A 216 21.15 7.08 -26.58
C GLN A 216 21.08 5.67 -25.95
N SER A 217 19.88 5.22 -25.56
CA SER A 217 19.68 3.93 -24.89
C SER A 217 19.89 2.70 -25.78
N ARG A 218 20.18 2.87 -27.08
CA ARG A 218 20.38 1.78 -28.06
C ARG A 218 19.23 0.76 -28.07
N GLY A 219 18.00 1.25 -27.93
CA GLY A 219 16.78 0.42 -27.92
C GLY A 219 16.44 -0.20 -26.57
N ARG A 220 17.20 0.11 -25.51
CA ARG A 220 16.90 -0.32 -24.15
C ARG A 220 15.70 0.42 -23.57
N VAL A 221 15.58 1.72 -23.81
CA VAL A 221 14.43 2.53 -23.42
C VAL A 221 13.57 2.76 -24.67
N LYS A 222 12.26 2.55 -24.55
CA LYS A 222 11.31 2.65 -25.65
C LYS A 222 10.08 3.45 -25.23
N LEU A 223 9.65 4.38 -26.07
CA LEU A 223 8.34 5.00 -25.96
C LEU A 223 7.31 4.08 -26.61
N ARG A 224 6.30 3.65 -25.86
CA ARG A 224 5.19 2.84 -26.37
C ARG A 224 4.11 3.73 -27.00
N THR A 225 3.24 3.12 -27.80
CA THR A 225 2.12 3.80 -28.47
C THR A 225 1.13 4.44 -27.50
N ASP A 226 1.03 3.92 -26.28
CA ASP A 226 0.20 4.44 -25.19
C ASP A 226 0.91 5.51 -24.34
N GLN A 227 2.00 6.09 -24.86
CA GLN A 227 2.81 7.14 -24.23
C GLN A 227 3.53 6.70 -22.93
N ARG A 228 3.59 5.39 -22.66
CA ARG A 228 4.39 4.84 -21.56
C ARG A 228 5.84 4.64 -21.97
N ILE A 229 6.74 4.79 -21.01
CA ILE A 229 8.16 4.45 -21.17
C ILE A 229 8.36 3.02 -20.72
N PHE A 230 8.93 2.19 -21.60
CA PHE A 230 9.37 0.84 -21.28
C PHE A 230 10.90 0.78 -21.26
N VAL A 231 11.47 0.25 -20.19
CA VAL A 231 12.91 0.01 -20.03
C VAL A 231 13.14 -1.50 -20.05
N ALA A 232 13.76 -1.98 -21.12
CA ALA A 232 14.16 -3.37 -21.28
C ALA A 232 15.40 -3.66 -20.43
N GLU A 233 15.18 -4.14 -19.22
CA GLU A 233 16.23 -4.56 -18.30
C GLU A 233 15.80 -5.84 -17.61
N GLY A 234 16.51 -6.94 -17.90
CA GLY A 234 16.21 -8.24 -17.32
C GLY A 234 16.49 -8.22 -15.81
N MET A 235 15.46 -8.45 -15.02
CA MET A 235 15.50 -8.46 -13.56
C MET A 235 15.09 -9.85 -13.05
N PRO A 236 16.00 -10.84 -13.09
CA PRO A 236 15.68 -12.22 -12.75
C PRO A 236 15.37 -12.40 -11.25
N HIS A 237 15.94 -11.55 -10.38
CA HIS A 237 15.63 -11.55 -8.97
C HIS A 237 14.77 -10.35 -8.58
N GLU A 238 13.75 -10.59 -7.76
CA GLU A 238 12.82 -9.56 -7.29
C GLU A 238 13.52 -8.42 -6.55
N LYS A 239 14.57 -8.73 -5.79
CA LYS A 239 15.41 -7.74 -5.08
C LYS A 239 16.04 -6.69 -6.00
N ASP A 240 16.27 -7.03 -7.27
CA ASP A 240 16.91 -6.13 -8.23
C ASP A 240 15.93 -5.08 -8.73
N ARG A 241 14.62 -5.36 -8.67
CA ARG A 241 13.58 -4.49 -9.21
C ARG A 241 13.51 -3.14 -8.52
N LEU A 242 13.63 -3.10 -7.19
CA LEU A 242 13.70 -1.84 -6.43
C LEU A 242 14.91 -1.01 -6.81
N ARG A 243 16.08 -1.64 -6.94
CA ARG A 243 17.33 -0.96 -7.27
C ARG A 243 17.24 -0.33 -8.67
N VAL A 244 16.85 -1.12 -9.67
CA VAL A 244 16.70 -0.67 -11.06
C VAL A 244 15.65 0.43 -11.18
N CYS A 245 14.53 0.29 -10.49
CA CYS A 245 13.48 1.31 -10.43
C CYS A 245 14.02 2.64 -9.89
N ASN A 246 14.69 2.62 -8.73
CA ASN A 246 15.30 3.82 -8.13
C ASN A 246 16.34 4.46 -9.06
N GLU A 247 17.28 3.67 -9.59
CA GLU A 247 18.32 4.15 -10.50
C GLU A 247 17.75 4.80 -11.76
N PHE A 248 16.68 4.23 -12.34
CA PHE A 248 16.07 4.80 -13.53
C PHE A 248 15.30 6.09 -13.23
N ILE A 249 14.57 6.15 -12.12
CA ILE A 249 13.86 7.36 -11.72
C ILE A 249 14.84 8.49 -11.37
N GLU A 250 15.96 8.18 -10.70
CA GLU A 250 17.03 9.16 -10.46
C GLU A 250 17.60 9.72 -11.77
N LYS A 251 17.80 8.87 -12.79
CA LYS A 251 18.20 9.33 -14.13
C LYS A 251 17.15 10.25 -14.75
N LEU A 252 15.85 9.96 -14.60
CA LEU A 252 14.79 10.85 -15.08
C LEU A 252 14.83 12.20 -14.36
N ILE A 253 15.07 12.21 -13.04
CA ILE A 253 15.19 13.45 -12.26
C ILE A 253 16.38 14.29 -12.71
N GLN A 254 17.50 13.68 -13.07
CA GLN A 254 18.68 14.41 -13.58
C GLN A 254 18.36 15.18 -14.87
N LEU A 255 17.41 14.71 -15.67
CA LEU A 255 16.96 15.39 -16.90
C LEU A 255 16.02 16.57 -16.62
N LEU A 256 15.50 16.72 -15.41
CA LEU A 256 14.60 17.83 -15.08
C LEU A 256 15.36 19.17 -15.05
N PRO A 257 14.67 20.30 -15.28
CA PRO A 257 15.21 21.62 -14.97
C PRO A 257 15.56 21.76 -13.49
N ASP A 258 16.60 22.54 -13.17
CA ASP A 258 17.11 22.66 -11.80
C ASP A 258 16.07 23.22 -10.81
N ALA A 259 15.16 24.09 -11.27
CA ALA A 259 14.04 24.62 -10.49
C ALA A 259 13.09 23.52 -9.93
N LEU A 260 13.05 22.33 -10.54
CA LEU A 260 12.26 21.20 -10.06
C LEU A 260 13.07 20.24 -9.17
N LYS A 261 14.40 20.33 -9.19
CA LYS A 261 15.30 19.48 -8.39
C LYS A 261 15.48 19.97 -6.95
N GLU A 262 15.23 21.25 -6.67
CA GLU A 262 15.43 21.85 -5.34
C GLU A 262 14.35 21.48 -4.31
N ASN A 263 13.26 20.83 -4.73
CA ASN A 263 12.17 20.36 -3.85
C ASN A 263 12.42 18.94 -3.26
N VAL A 264 13.68 18.57 -2.96
CA VAL A 264 14.13 17.21 -2.56
C VAL A 264 14.34 17.06 -1.06
#